data_AF-A0A7X5VSJ8-F1
#
_entry.id   AF-A0A7X5VSJ8-F1
#
_cell.length_a   1.000
_cell.length_b   1.000
_cell.length_c   1.000
_cell.angle_alpha   90.00
_cell.angle_beta   90.00
_cell.angle_gamma   90.00
#
_symmetry.space_group_name_H-M   'P 1'
#
loop_
_entity.id
_entity.type
_entity.pdbx_description
1 polymer ?
#
loop_
_entity_poly.entity_id
_entity_poly.type
_entity_poly.pdbx_seq_one_letter_code
_entity_poly.pdbx_strand_id
1 'polypeptide(L)' 'MVDVARETGATAVAHGCTGKGNDQVRFDVSTQALAPDLEIVAPVRE' A
#
# COMPACT_ATOMS: atom_id res chain seq x y z
N MET A 1 0.46 8.10 1.05
CA MET A 1 -0.25 6.92 1.62
C MET A 1 0.13 6.76 3.08
N VAL A 2 1.41 6.53 3.39
CA VAL A 2 1.89 6.32 4.77
C VAL A 2 1.64 7.51 5.69
N ASP A 3 2.04 8.73 5.30
CA ASP A 3 1.92 9.90 6.18
C ASP A 3 0.46 10.17 6.57
N VAL A 4 -0.44 10.17 5.58
CA VAL A 4 -1.88 10.31 5.81
C VAL A 4 -2.43 9.17 6.66
N ALA A 5 -1.99 7.92 6.45
CA ALA A 5 -2.41 6.79 7.27
C ALA A 5 -1.99 6.98 8.74
N ARG A 6 -0.79 7.51 9.00
CA ARG A 6 -0.32 7.84 10.36
C ARG A 6 -1.15 8.98 10.98
N GLU A 7 -1.36 10.06 10.23
CA GLU A 7 -2.11 11.23 10.69
C GLU A 7 -3.57 10.90 11.02
N THR A 8 -4.17 9.98 10.28
CA THR A 8 -5.57 9.57 10.45
C THR A 8 -5.76 8.37 11.39
N GLY A 9 -4.67 7.76 11.87
CA GLY A 9 -4.74 6.54 12.67
C GLY A 9 -5.25 5.32 11.88
N ALA A 10 -5.08 5.32 10.56
CA ALA A 10 -5.47 4.20 9.71
C ALA A 10 -4.55 2.99 9.94
N THR A 11 -5.13 1.80 9.84
CA THR A 11 -4.42 0.52 10.02
C THR A 11 -4.04 -0.14 8.69
N ALA A 12 -4.53 0.41 7.57
CA ALA A 12 -4.32 -0.14 6.24
C ALA A 12 -4.21 0.97 5.19
N VAL A 13 -3.58 0.65 4.07
CA VAL A 13 -3.59 1.46 2.85
C VAL A 13 -4.05 0.61 1.68
N ALA A 14 -4.78 1.21 0.75
CA ALA A 14 -5.28 0.52 -0.43
C ALA A 14 -4.74 1.15 -1.71
N HIS A 15 -4.46 0.31 -2.71
CA HIS A 15 -4.18 0.76 -4.08
C HIS A 15 -4.89 -0.16 -5.08
N GLY A 16 -5.23 0.38 -6.25
CA GLY A 16 -5.97 -0.31 -7.30
C GLY A 16 -5.21 -0.48 -8.61
N CYS A 17 -3.87 -0.35 -8.58
CA CYS A 17 -3.08 -0.54 -9.79
C CYS A 17 -3.07 -2.02 -10.20
N THR A 18 -2.88 -2.30 -11.49
CA THR A 18 -2.92 -3.66 -12.02
C THR A 18 -1.78 -4.52 -11.46
N GLY A 19 -2.06 -5.77 -11.09
CA GLY A 19 -1.05 -6.72 -10.58
C GLY A 19 0.05 -7.13 -11.56
N LYS A 20 -0.06 -6.74 -12.84
CA LYS A 20 0.97 -6.97 -13.87
C LYS A 20 1.84 -5.74 -14.14
N GLY A 21 1.61 -4.65 -13.41
CA GLY A 21 2.30 -3.38 -13.56
C GLY A 21 3.38 -3.14 -12.50
N ASN A 22 4.39 -2.33 -12.84
CA ASN A 22 5.45 -1.95 -11.92
C ASN A 22 4.95 -1.16 -10.70
N ASP A 23 3.79 -0.50 -10.82
CA ASP A 23 3.21 0.29 -9.74
C ASP A 23 2.81 -0.56 -8.53
N GLN A 24 2.39 -1.82 -8.76
CA GLN A 24 2.07 -2.72 -7.65
C GLN A 24 3.30 -2.95 -6.79
N VAL A 25 4.44 -3.27 -7.41
CA VAL A 25 5.71 -3.47 -6.72
C VAL A 25 6.16 -2.18 -6.02
N ARG A 26 6.02 -1.03 -6.68
CA ARG A 26 6.39 0.27 -6.11
C ARG A 26 5.59 0.57 -4.84
N PHE A 27 4.26 0.39 -4.86
CA PHE A 27 3.43 0.65 -3.69
C PHE A 27 3.66 -0.37 -2.58
N ASP A 28 3.74 -1.66 -2.92
CA ASP A 28 3.92 -2.73 -1.94
C ASP A 28 5.26 -2.57 -1.19
N VAL A 29 6.36 -2.45 -1.93
CA VAL A 29 7.72 -2.34 -1.36
C VAL A 29 7.89 -1.04 -0.59
N SER A 30 7.39 0.08 -1.14
CA SER A 30 7.54 1.38 -0.47
C SER A 30 6.71 1.45 0.82
N THR A 31 5.49 0.91 0.81
CA THR A 31 4.66 0.85 2.02
C THR A 31 5.29 -0.07 3.06
N GLN A 32 5.75 -1.25 2.66
CA GLN A 32 6.37 -2.20 3.58
C GLN A 32 7.70 -1.68 4.16
N ALA A 33 8.47 -0.89 3.39
CA ALA A 33 9.71 -0.27 3.86
C ALA A 33 9.46 0.87 4.86
N LEU A 34 8.41 1.67 4.65
CA LEU A 34 8.14 2.87 5.44
C LEU A 34 7.19 2.62 6.62
N ALA A 35 6.29 1.65 6.52
CA ALA A 35 5.27 1.33 7.50
C ALA A 35 4.89 -0.16 7.44
N PRO A 36 5.79 -1.07 7.89
CA PRO A 36 5.58 -2.52 7.82
C PRO A 36 4.38 -3.03 8.65
N ASP A 37 3.86 -2.20 9.55
CA ASP A 37 2.67 -2.44 10.37
C ASP A 37 1.35 -2.13 9.65
N LEU A 38 1.37 -1.39 8.53
CA LEU A 38 0.16 -1.10 7.75
C LEU A 38 -0.19 -2.28 6.84
N GLU A 39 -1.44 -2.72 6.89
CA GLU A 39 -1.97 -3.71 5.95
C GLU A 39 -2.11 -3.11 4.55
N ILE A 40 -1.67 -3.84 3.52
CA ILE A 40 -1.81 -3.42 2.12
C ILE A 40 -2.99 -4.15 1.48
N VAL A 41 -4.04 -3.41 1.15
CA VAL A 41 -5.23 -3.92 0.45
C VAL A 41 -5.11 -3.61 -1.04
N ALA A 42 -4.88 -4.64 -1.86
CA ALA A 42 -4.75 -4.52 -3.31
C ALA A 42 -5.75 -5.46 -3.99
N PRO A 43 -6.98 -5.01 -4.32
CA PRO A 43 -8.02 -5.87 -4.88
C PRO A 43 -7.74 -6.31 -6.32
N VAL A 44 -6.89 -5.58 -7.05
CA VAL A 44 -6.52 -5.87 -8.44
C VAL A 44 -5.20 -6.65 -8.50
N ARG A 45 -5.09 -7.69 -7.67
CA ARG A 45 -3.89 -8.55 -7.58
C ARG A 45 -3.93 -9.78 -8.48
N GLU A 46 -5.09 -10.10 -9.07
CA GLU A 46 -5.31 -11.18 -10.05
C GLU A 46 -5.59 -10.64 -11.46
#